data_AF-A0A8J3CH73-F1
#
_entry.id   AF-A0A8J3CH73-F1
#
_cell.length_a   1.000
_cell.length_b   1.000
_cell.length_c   1.000
_cell.angle_alpha   90.00
_cell.angle_beta   90.00
_cell.angle_gamma   90.00
#
_symmetry.space_group_name_H-M   'P 1'
#
loop_
_entity.id
_entity.type
_entity.pdbx_description
1 polymer ?
#
loop_
_entity_poly.entity_id
_entity_poly.type
_entity_poly.pdbx_seq_one_letter_code
_entity_poly.pdbx_strand_id
1 'polypeptide(L)'
;MRAMFATCHGPAMTTENTSLNAKDIDLLILDQTPSEKTWEVPAHGDKGPVTMSLRLPDVRITDSAGRYIVVSPEQAELIGSKLADLACWLHYRDPS
;
A
#
# COMPACT_ATOMS: atom_id res chain seq x y z
N MET A 1 51.73 -25.95 44.88
CA MET A 1 50.33 -26.19 44.45
C MET A 1 50.00 -25.17 43.38
N ARG A 2 49.79 -25.61 42.13
CA ARG A 2 49.44 -24.78 40.95
C ARG A 2 47.94 -24.54 40.92
N ALA A 3 47.50 -23.31 40.63
CA ALA A 3 46.20 -22.98 40.07
C ALA A 3 46.43 -21.77 39.12
N MET A 4 46.67 -22.01 37.83
CA MET A 4 45.70 -22.12 36.74
C MET A 4 44.93 -20.80 36.52
N PHE A 5 45.40 -20.05 35.53
CA PHE A 5 44.76 -18.86 34.95
C PHE A 5 43.47 -19.26 34.21
N ALA A 6 42.37 -18.55 34.45
CA ALA A 6 41.18 -18.60 33.60
C ALA A 6 41.12 -17.31 32.77
N THR A 7 41.53 -17.39 31.51
CA THR A 7 41.31 -16.35 30.51
C THR A 7 39.90 -16.50 29.93
N CYS A 8 39.02 -15.56 30.27
CA CYS A 8 37.70 -15.47 29.65
C CYS A 8 37.84 -15.00 28.19
N HIS A 9 37.57 -15.88 27.24
CA HIS A 9 37.39 -15.54 25.83
C HIS A 9 35.97 -14.97 25.66
N GLY A 10 35.84 -13.65 25.47
CA GLY A 10 34.60 -13.05 24.98
C GLY A 10 34.38 -13.40 23.50
N PRO A 11 33.13 -13.62 23.04
CA PRO A 11 32.86 -13.83 21.63
C PRO A 11 33.15 -12.53 20.86
N ALA A 12 33.90 -12.66 19.77
CA ALA A 12 34.15 -11.58 18.83
C ALA A 12 32.81 -11.09 18.26
N MET A 13 32.49 -9.81 18.48
CA MET A 13 31.47 -9.11 17.70
C MET A 13 31.98 -9.03 16.26
N THR A 14 31.53 -9.95 15.41
CA THR A 14 31.60 -9.79 13.96
C THR A 14 30.65 -8.68 13.58
N THR A 15 31.18 -7.48 13.35
CA THR A 15 30.47 -6.41 12.66
C THR A 15 30.24 -6.89 11.22
N GLU A 16 29.07 -7.46 10.95
CA GLU A 16 28.59 -7.69 9.59
C GLU A 16 28.41 -6.32 8.93
N ASN A 17 29.46 -5.87 8.26
CA ASN A 17 29.42 -4.69 7.41
C ASN A 17 28.73 -5.12 6.11
N THR A 18 27.41 -5.27 6.17
CA THR A 18 26.57 -5.57 5.01
C THR A 18 26.64 -4.34 4.11
N SER A 19 27.54 -4.37 3.13
CA SER A 19 27.60 -3.37 2.07
C SER A 19 26.30 -3.45 1.29
N LEU A 20 25.32 -2.63 1.66
CA LEU A 20 24.09 -2.44 0.90
C LEU A 20 24.50 -2.02 -0.51
N ASN A 21 24.11 -2.83 -1.50
CA ASN A 21 24.41 -2.55 -2.89
C ASN A 21 23.64 -1.27 -3.29
N ALA A 22 24.19 -0.46 -4.20
CA ALA A 22 23.51 0.72 -4.72
C ALA A 22 22.09 0.40 -5.21
N LYS A 23 21.86 -0.81 -5.74
CA LYS A 23 20.53 -1.29 -6.13
C LYS A 23 19.56 -1.50 -4.95
N ASP A 24 20.06 -1.94 -3.81
CA ASP A 24 19.24 -2.12 -2.59
C ASP A 24 18.87 -0.76 -2.00
N ILE A 25 19.81 0.20 -2.08
CA ILE A 25 19.57 1.59 -1.70
C ILE A 25 18.56 2.24 -2.65
N ASP A 26 18.67 2.01 -3.96
CA ASP A 26 17.72 2.53 -4.95
C ASP A 26 16.31 1.95 -4.73
N LEU A 27 16.18 0.66 -4.41
CA LEU A 27 14.90 0.05 -4.04
C LEU A 27 14.34 0.64 -2.75
N LEU A 28 15.17 0.88 -1.74
CA LEU A 28 14.77 1.53 -0.48
C LEU A 28 14.39 3.01 -0.67
N ILE A 29 14.98 3.71 -1.64
CA ILE A 29 14.69 5.12 -1.93
C ILE A 29 13.42 5.25 -2.79
N LEU A 30 13.20 4.34 -3.73
CA LEU A 30 11.95 4.26 -4.49
C LEU A 30 10.75 3.94 -3.58
N ASP A 31 10.94 3.15 -2.54
CA ASP A 31 9.95 2.86 -1.49
C ASP A 31 9.61 4.08 -0.62
N GLN A 32 10.55 5.04 -0.49
CA GLN A 32 10.40 6.21 0.38
C GLN A 32 9.70 7.41 -0.29
N THR A 33 9.41 7.35 -1.58
CA THR A 33 8.57 8.36 -2.23
C THR A 33 7.18 7.77 -2.41
N PRO A 34 6.19 8.15 -1.58
CA PRO A 34 4.83 7.66 -1.79
C PRO A 34 4.41 8.08 -3.19
N SER A 35 4.31 7.10 -4.09
CA SER A 35 3.77 7.32 -5.42
C SER A 35 2.28 7.60 -5.24
N GLU A 36 1.97 8.88 -5.03
CA GLU A 36 0.60 9.34 -4.86
C GLU A 36 0.01 9.63 -6.24
N LYS A 37 -1.11 8.99 -6.53
CA LYS A 37 -1.92 9.30 -7.70
C LYS A 37 -3.33 9.61 -7.25
N THR A 38 -3.79 10.81 -7.57
CA THR A 38 -5.15 11.25 -7.26
C THR A 38 -5.91 11.56 -8.55
N TRP A 39 -7.16 11.13 -8.62
CA TRP A 39 -8.07 11.45 -9.71
C TRP A 39 -9.49 11.62 -9.18
N GLU A 40 -10.31 12.33 -9.94
CA GLU A 40 -11.71 12.58 -9.60
C GLU A 40 -12.63 11.71 -10.46
N VAL A 41 -13.66 11.19 -9.82
CA VAL A 41 -14.83 10.61 -10.48
C VAL A 41 -15.92 11.69 -10.47
N PRO A 42 -16.40 12.15 -11.65
CA PRO A 42 -17.41 13.20 -11.74
C PRO A 42 -18.71 12.84 -11.02
N ALA A 43 -19.47 13.87 -10.64
CA ALA A 43 -20.83 13.72 -10.11
C ALA A 43 -21.75 13.01 -11.11
N HIS A 44 -22.70 12.21 -10.59
CA HIS A 44 -23.71 11.54 -11.41
C HIS A 44 -25.05 11.47 -10.66
N GLY A 45 -26.12 11.95 -11.31
CA GLY A 45 -27.47 11.98 -10.71
C GLY A 45 -27.54 12.91 -9.49
N ASP A 46 -28.02 12.39 -8.37
CA ASP A 46 -28.12 13.08 -7.08
C ASP A 46 -26.84 12.97 -6.22
N LYS A 47 -25.78 12.34 -6.73
CA LYS A 47 -24.52 12.13 -6.01
C LYS A 47 -23.45 13.12 -6.47
N GLY A 48 -22.80 13.77 -5.50
CA GLY A 48 -21.64 14.65 -5.75
C GLY A 48 -20.39 13.89 -6.21
N PRO A 49 -19.32 14.61 -6.60
CA PRO A 49 -18.08 13.99 -7.07
C PRO A 49 -17.40 13.16 -5.98
N VAL A 50 -16.55 12.24 -6.41
CA VAL A 50 -15.74 11.38 -5.54
C VAL A 50 -14.28 11.52 -5.91
N THR A 51 -13.41 11.71 -4.93
CA THR A 51 -11.96 11.74 -5.12
C THR A 51 -11.36 10.39 -4.77
N MET A 52 -10.58 9.82 -5.68
CA MET A 52 -9.80 8.59 -5.44
C MET A 52 -8.32 8.95 -5.35
N SER A 53 -7.67 8.50 -4.28
CA SER A 53 -6.24 8.69 -4.05
C SER A 53 -5.59 7.35 -3.77
N LEU A 54 -4.63 6.96 -4.61
CA LEU A 54 -3.74 5.84 -4.39
C LEU A 54 -2.47 6.37 -3.72
N ARG A 55 -2.19 5.92 -2.51
CA ARG A 55 -0.93 6.16 -1.81
C ARG A 55 -0.51 4.85 -1.18
N LEU A 56 0.42 4.14 -1.82
CA LEU A 56 0.83 2.81 -1.37
C LEU A 56 1.20 2.79 0.13
N PRO A 57 0.72 1.79 0.88
CA PRO A 57 -0.05 0.62 0.44
C PRO A 57 -1.56 0.87 0.31
N ASP A 58 -2.08 2.07 0.54
CA ASP A 58 -3.50 2.32 0.71
C ASP A 58 -4.19 2.96 -0.50
N VAL A 59 -5.49 2.68 -0.64
CA VAL A 59 -6.41 3.40 -1.53
C VAL A 59 -7.45 4.13 -0.68
N ARG A 60 -7.61 5.43 -0.90
CA ARG A 60 -8.64 6.26 -0.26
C ARG A 60 -9.68 6.70 -1.27
N ILE A 61 -10.95 6.57 -0.90
CA ILE A 61 -12.09 7.07 -1.68
C ILE A 61 -12.83 8.07 -0.79
N THR A 62 -12.90 9.33 -1.24
CA THR A 62 -13.49 10.45 -0.48
C THR A 62 -14.71 10.99 -1.21
N ASP A 63 -15.85 11.12 -0.54
CA ASP A 63 -17.05 11.70 -1.12
C ASP A 63 -17.06 13.24 -1.06
N SER A 64 -18.02 13.84 -1.77
CA SER A 64 -18.25 15.30 -1.75
C SER A 64 -18.52 15.93 -0.38
N ALA A 65 -18.85 15.14 0.65
CA ALA A 65 -19.02 15.60 2.03
C ALA A 65 -17.73 15.45 2.85
N GLY A 66 -16.62 15.01 2.24
CA GLY A 66 -15.33 14.78 2.90
C GLY A 66 -15.26 13.47 3.69
N ARG A 67 -16.29 12.62 3.64
CA ARG A 67 -16.26 11.29 4.28
C ARG A 67 -15.43 10.36 3.39
N TYR A 68 -14.67 9.46 4.00
CA TYR A 68 -13.82 8.56 3.23
C TYR A 68 -13.81 7.13 3.77
N ILE A 69 -13.50 6.21 2.86
CA ILE A 69 -13.10 4.84 3.19
C ILE A 69 -11.66 4.64 2.75
N VAL A 70 -10.93 3.80 3.49
CA VAL A 70 -9.58 3.35 3.15
C VAL A 70 -9.65 1.84 2.94
N VAL A 71 -9.06 1.38 1.85
CA VAL A 71 -9.00 -0.04 1.49
C VAL A 71 -7.60 -0.39 1.03
N SER A 72 -7.21 -1.66 1.20
CA SER A 72 -5.97 -2.17 0.59
C SER A 72 -6.11 -2.30 -0.93
N PRO A 73 -5.01 -2.47 -1.69
CA PRO A 73 -5.06 -2.62 -3.12
C PRO A 73 -5.82 -3.90 -3.53
N GLU A 74 -5.66 -4.99 -2.77
CA GLU A 74 -6.38 -6.25 -2.98
C GLU A 74 -7.89 -6.08 -2.73
N GLN A 75 -8.27 -5.29 -1.72
CA GLN A 75 -9.67 -4.95 -1.49
C GLN A 75 -10.23 -4.08 -2.62
N ALA A 76 -9.46 -3.13 -3.14
CA ALA A 76 -9.86 -2.29 -4.26
C ALA A 76 -10.12 -3.11 -5.54
N GLU A 77 -9.27 -4.10 -5.83
CA GLU A 77 -9.47 -5.04 -6.95
C GLU A 77 -10.78 -5.81 -6.80
N LEU A 78 -11.01 -6.39 -5.62
CA LEU A 78 -12.24 -7.15 -5.35
C LEU A 78 -13.49 -6.27 -5.45
N ILE A 79 -13.46 -5.07 -4.86
CA ILE A 79 -14.57 -4.10 -4.97
C ILE A 79 -14.84 -3.74 -6.43
N GLY A 80 -13.79 -3.47 -7.20
CA GLY A 80 -13.89 -3.19 -8.64
C GLY A 80 -14.62 -4.29 -9.40
N SER A 81 -14.28 -5.56 -9.14
CA SER A 81 -14.96 -6.71 -9.76
C SER A 81 -16.47 -6.74 -9.44
N LYS A 82 -16.83 -6.45 -8.19
CA LYS A 82 -18.24 -6.46 -7.74
C LYS A 82 -19.04 -5.28 -8.27
N LEU A 83 -18.42 -4.11 -8.41
CA LEU A 83 -19.05 -2.95 -9.04
C LEU A 83 -19.31 -3.21 -10.54
N ALA A 84 -18.38 -3.88 -11.23
CA ALA A 84 -18.58 -4.28 -12.62
C ALA A 84 -19.75 -5.27 -12.77
N ASP A 85 -19.83 -6.28 -11.89
CA ASP A 85 -20.96 -7.22 -11.87
C ASP A 85 -22.31 -6.50 -11.68
N LEU A 86 -22.37 -5.53 -10.76
CA LEU A 86 -23.58 -4.72 -10.52
C LEU A 86 -23.95 -3.88 -11.75
N ALA A 87 -22.96 -3.24 -12.39
CA ALA A 87 -23.20 -2.48 -13.61
C ALA A 87 -23.77 -3.38 -14.70
N CYS A 88 -23.19 -4.56 -14.92
CA CYS A 88 -23.70 -5.54 -15.87
C CYS A 88 -25.16 -5.95 -15.57
N TRP A 89 -25.48 -6.19 -14.30
CA TRP A 89 -26.83 -6.56 -13.89
C TRP A 89 -27.86 -5.45 -14.14
N LEU A 90 -27.51 -4.19 -13.84
CA LEU A 90 -28.38 -3.05 -14.10
C LEU A 90 -28.68 -2.87 -15.59
N HIS A 91 -27.69 -3.07 -16.46
CA HIS A 91 -27.90 -2.98 -17.91
C HIS A 91 -28.68 -4.19 -18.47
N TYR A 92 -28.54 -5.38 -17.88
CA TYR A 92 -29.28 -6.57 -18.34
C TYR A 92 -30.77 -6.54 -17.95
N ARG A 93 -31.13 -5.80 -16.90
CA ARG A 93 -32.54 -5.68 -16.44
C ARG A 93 -33.38 -4.70 -17.28
N ASP A 94 -32.76 -4.00 -18.22
CA ASP A 94 -33.44 -3.08 -19.15
C ASP A 94 -33.35 -3.59 -20.60
N PRO A 95 -33.96 -4.74 -20.95
CA PRO A 95 -34.24 -5.05 -22.34
C PRO A 95 -35.45 -4.22 -22.76
N SER A 96 -35.20 -3.02 -23.25
CA SER A 96 -36.20 -2.25 -24.01
C SER A 96 -36.73 -3.07 -25.18
#